data_AF-A0A7W1QXC3-F1
#
_entry.id   AF-A0A7W1QXC3-F1
#
_cell.length_a   1.000
_cell.length_b   1.000
_cell.length_c   1.000
_cell.angle_alpha   90.00
_cell.angle_beta   90.00
_cell.angle_gamma   90.00
#
_symmetry.space_group_name_H-M   'P 1'
#
loop_
_entity.id
_entity.type
_entity.pdbx_description
1 polymer ?
#
loop_
_entity_poly.entity_id
_entity_poly.type
_entity_poly.pdbx_seq_one_letter_code
_entity_poly.pdbx_strand_id
1 'polypeptide(L)'
;FGQDDAIDKIVDAIQISRAGLGHQTKPVGSFLFSGPTGVGKTELSKQLAEQLGIEFMRYDMSEYAEPHTVSRLIGAPPGYVGFDQGGLLTEAIMRTPHAVLVLDEIEKAHPNLFNLLLQVMDSATLTDNNGKKADFRNVILIMTTNAGARELSSGGVGFRNQSETKGQAKGAIERTFSPEFRNRLDAWVPFKALDLENIKLIVDKFIKELNGQLAEKRVLIKLDESAKEWLAKNGFDGKYGARPMARLIHDKIKQPLANEILFGKLTDGGSVSIEEKDGELVLNF
;
A
#
# COMPACT_ATOMS: atom_id res chain seq x y z
N PHE A 1 -11.03 1.29 -4.48
CA PHE A 1 -12.38 0.69 -4.40
C PHE A 1 -12.56 0.23 -2.98
N GLY A 2 -13.53 0.83 -2.30
CA GLY A 2 -13.66 0.75 -0.85
C GLY A 2 -12.59 1.56 -0.11
N GLN A 3 -12.66 1.47 1.23
CA GLN A 3 -11.84 2.23 2.18
C GLN A 3 -12.05 3.75 2.12
N ASP A 4 -13.26 4.19 1.79
CA ASP A 4 -13.59 5.62 1.64
C ASP A 4 -13.27 6.42 2.92
N ASP A 5 -13.65 5.88 4.09
CA ASP A 5 -13.28 6.44 5.40
C ASP A 5 -11.76 6.68 5.56
N ALA A 6 -10.92 5.82 4.95
CA ALA A 6 -9.48 5.94 5.02
C ALA A 6 -8.97 7.06 4.10
N ILE A 7 -9.52 7.13 2.89
CA ILE A 7 -9.21 8.14 1.90
C ILE A 7 -9.57 9.54 2.44
N ASP A 8 -10.79 9.71 2.94
CA ASP A 8 -11.30 10.98 3.46
C ASP A 8 -10.39 11.52 4.58
N LYS A 9 -10.02 10.67 5.54
CA LYS A 9 -9.11 11.06 6.65
C LYS A 9 -7.75 11.56 6.17
N ILE A 10 -7.18 10.94 5.14
CA ILE A 10 -5.89 11.32 4.60
C ILE A 10 -6.01 12.63 3.83
N VAL A 11 -7.06 12.75 3.00
CA VAL A 11 -7.34 13.95 2.22
C VAL A 11 -7.54 15.16 3.14
N ASP A 12 -8.35 15.03 4.18
CA ASP A 12 -8.60 16.10 5.16
C ASP A 12 -7.31 16.58 5.82
N ALA A 13 -6.48 15.65 6.31
CA ALA A 13 -5.22 15.98 6.96
C ALA A 13 -4.23 16.69 5.99
N ILE A 14 -4.13 16.21 4.75
CA ILE A 14 -3.27 16.84 3.73
C ILE A 14 -3.81 18.22 3.34
N GLN A 15 -5.12 18.39 3.19
CA GLN A 15 -5.74 19.67 2.87
C GLN A 15 -5.47 20.73 3.94
N ILE A 16 -5.62 20.37 5.23
CA ILE A 16 -5.29 21.26 6.36
C ILE A 16 -3.83 21.72 6.28
N SER A 17 -2.91 20.80 6.03
CA SER A 17 -1.48 21.09 5.89
C SER A 17 -1.21 22.03 4.70
N ARG A 18 -1.79 21.72 3.53
CA ARG A 18 -1.63 22.52 2.30
C ARG A 18 -2.30 23.89 2.37
N ALA A 19 -3.35 24.05 3.17
CA ALA A 19 -3.99 25.33 3.43
C ALA A 19 -3.15 26.24 4.35
N GLY A 20 -1.99 25.77 4.83
CA GLY A 20 -1.15 26.51 5.78
C GLY A 20 -1.70 26.53 7.20
N LEU A 21 -2.68 25.68 7.51
CA LEU A 21 -3.28 25.53 8.83
C LEU A 21 -2.57 24.46 9.67
N GLY A 22 -1.59 23.78 9.11
CA GLY A 22 -0.70 22.84 9.80
C GLY A 22 0.52 23.50 10.45
N HIS A 23 1.35 22.69 11.10
CA HIS A 23 2.60 23.16 11.69
C HIS A 23 3.73 23.20 10.67
N GLN A 24 4.37 24.35 10.48
CA GLN A 24 5.47 24.54 9.51
C GLN A 24 6.75 23.74 9.85
N THR A 25 6.85 23.19 11.06
CA THR A 25 8.00 22.39 11.52
C THR A 25 7.73 20.89 11.49
N LYS A 26 6.60 20.46 10.94
CA LYS A 26 6.19 19.06 10.87
C LYS A 26 6.11 18.59 9.41
N PRO A 27 6.12 17.26 9.16
CA PRO A 27 5.80 16.71 7.85
C PRO A 27 4.40 17.15 7.37
N VAL A 28 4.12 16.97 6.08
CA VAL A 28 2.79 17.28 5.51
C VAL A 28 1.70 16.51 6.24
N GLY A 29 1.99 15.26 6.61
CA GLY A 29 1.19 14.45 7.50
C GLY A 29 1.92 13.15 7.85
N SER A 30 1.58 12.58 9.01
CA SER A 30 2.09 11.31 9.52
C SER A 30 0.93 10.36 9.84
N PHE A 31 0.88 9.23 9.15
CA PHE A 31 -0.24 8.31 9.19
C PHE A 31 0.18 6.90 9.56
N LEU A 32 -0.63 6.21 10.35
CA LEU A 32 -0.51 4.77 10.58
C LEU A 32 -1.68 4.04 9.91
N PHE A 33 -1.39 3.25 8.88
CA PHE A 33 -2.35 2.42 8.18
C PHE A 33 -2.35 1.01 8.79
N SER A 34 -3.44 0.63 9.45
CA SER A 34 -3.58 -0.72 10.03
C SER A 34 -4.62 -1.53 9.28
N GLY A 35 -4.37 -2.82 9.06
CA GLY A 35 -5.37 -3.73 8.52
C GLY A 35 -4.76 -4.98 7.92
N PRO A 36 -5.56 -5.89 7.36
CA PRO A 36 -5.05 -7.10 6.71
C PRO A 36 -4.14 -6.80 5.51
N THR A 37 -3.41 -7.81 5.06
CA THR A 37 -2.59 -7.76 3.86
C THR A 37 -3.46 -7.64 2.61
N GLY A 38 -3.00 -6.85 1.63
CA GLY A 38 -3.62 -6.74 0.31
C GLY A 38 -5.03 -6.12 0.28
N VAL A 39 -5.39 -5.33 1.29
CA VAL A 39 -6.62 -4.50 1.34
C VAL A 39 -6.45 -3.09 0.77
N GLY A 40 -5.27 -2.77 0.22
CA GLY A 40 -5.02 -1.50 -0.47
C GLY A 40 -4.18 -0.46 0.30
N LYS A 41 -3.56 -0.79 1.44
CA LYS A 41 -2.70 0.14 2.20
C LYS A 41 -1.61 0.79 1.32
N THR A 42 -0.77 -0.03 0.70
CA THR A 42 0.32 0.44 -0.17
C THR A 42 -0.19 1.01 -1.50
N GLU A 43 -1.30 0.48 -2.02
CA GLU A 43 -1.92 0.98 -3.25
C GLU A 43 -2.42 2.41 -3.07
N LEU A 44 -3.06 2.72 -1.94
CA LEU A 44 -3.50 4.08 -1.64
C LEU A 44 -2.31 5.04 -1.57
N SER A 45 -1.22 4.66 -0.92
CA SER A 45 0.00 5.49 -0.86
C SER A 45 0.61 5.74 -2.23
N LYS A 46 0.63 4.71 -3.10
CA LYS A 46 1.14 4.83 -4.47
C LYS A 46 0.25 5.75 -5.31
N GLN A 47 -1.06 5.55 -5.24
CA GLN A 47 -2.02 6.40 -5.96
C GLN A 47 -1.97 7.85 -5.46
N LEU A 48 -1.79 8.06 -4.15
CA LEU A 48 -1.61 9.40 -3.60
C LEU A 48 -0.38 10.11 -4.19
N ALA A 49 0.75 9.42 -4.29
CA ALA A 49 1.97 9.97 -4.90
C ALA A 49 1.74 10.33 -6.38
N GLU A 50 1.11 9.42 -7.13
CA GLU A 50 0.78 9.60 -8.54
C GLU A 50 -0.16 10.79 -8.78
N GLN A 51 -1.24 10.91 -8.00
CA GLN A 51 -2.21 12.01 -8.12
C GLN A 51 -1.61 13.36 -7.70
N LEU A 52 -0.67 13.38 -6.76
CA LEU A 52 0.03 14.59 -6.34
C LEU A 52 1.23 14.94 -7.24
N GLY A 53 1.62 14.05 -8.16
CA GLY A 53 2.81 14.23 -9.00
C GLY A 53 4.12 14.30 -8.21
N ILE A 54 4.21 13.56 -7.10
CA ILE A 54 5.40 13.51 -6.23
C ILE A 54 5.98 12.09 -6.16
N GLU A 55 7.23 11.97 -5.72
CA GLU A 55 7.93 10.70 -5.69
C GLU A 55 7.31 9.72 -4.68
N PHE A 56 7.26 8.45 -5.04
CA PHE A 56 6.87 7.36 -4.14
C PHE A 56 8.12 6.63 -3.64
N MET A 57 8.41 6.75 -2.35
CA MET A 57 9.50 6.04 -1.69
C MET A 57 8.95 4.98 -0.76
N ARG A 58 9.53 3.78 -0.79
CA ARG A 58 9.06 2.65 0.02
C ARG A 58 10.23 1.87 0.59
N TYR A 59 10.16 1.61 1.89
CA TYR A 59 11.11 0.78 2.62
C TYR A 59 10.35 -0.31 3.40
N ASP A 60 10.78 -1.55 3.26
CA ASP A 60 10.23 -2.68 4.03
C ASP A 60 10.94 -2.78 5.37
N MET A 61 10.22 -2.56 6.47
CA MET A 61 10.80 -2.50 7.81
C MET A 61 11.28 -3.86 8.33
N SER A 62 10.90 -4.95 7.67
CA SER A 62 11.46 -6.27 7.95
C SER A 62 12.96 -6.35 7.63
N GLU A 63 13.46 -5.55 6.69
CA GLU A 63 14.90 -5.43 6.38
C GLU A 63 15.66 -4.65 7.46
N TYR A 64 14.94 -3.92 8.31
CA TYR A 64 15.48 -3.01 9.33
C TYR A 64 15.24 -3.51 10.76
N ALA A 65 15.12 -4.84 10.93
CA ALA A 65 14.86 -5.50 12.21
C ALA A 65 16.08 -5.52 13.17
N GLU A 66 17.29 -5.28 12.65
CA GLU A 66 18.54 -5.33 13.40
C GLU A 66 19.15 -3.93 13.59
N PRO A 67 19.90 -3.68 14.69
CA PRO A 67 20.47 -2.36 14.95
C PRO A 67 21.34 -1.82 13.80
N HIS A 68 22.14 -2.69 13.18
CA HIS A 68 23.08 -2.28 12.13
C HIS A 68 22.41 -1.95 10.81
N THR A 69 21.25 -2.54 10.50
CA THR A 69 20.49 -2.20 9.29
C THR A 69 19.79 -0.85 9.45
N VAL A 70 19.29 -0.51 10.66
CA VAL A 70 18.82 0.85 10.96
C VAL A 70 19.94 1.88 10.79
N SER A 71 21.15 1.59 11.25
CA SER A 71 22.30 2.47 11.01
C SER A 71 22.52 2.69 9.51
N ARG A 72 22.38 1.69 8.64
CA ARG A 72 22.47 1.89 7.18
C ARG A 72 21.37 2.79 6.60
N LEU A 73 20.17 2.78 7.18
CA LEU A 73 19.05 3.62 6.73
C LEU A 73 19.33 5.12 6.96
N ILE A 74 20.06 5.46 8.02
CA ILE A 74 20.20 6.84 8.52
C ILE A 74 21.62 7.39 8.33
N GLY A 75 22.59 6.48 8.35
CA GLY A 75 24.03 6.72 8.34
C GLY A 75 24.67 5.89 9.46
N ALA A 76 25.82 5.26 9.19
CA ALA A 76 26.58 4.56 10.22
C ALA A 76 27.41 5.55 11.05
N PRO A 77 27.53 5.40 12.39
CA PRO A 77 28.33 6.32 13.20
C PRO A 77 29.83 6.12 12.97
N PRO A 78 30.69 7.08 13.38
CA PRO A 78 32.15 6.95 13.25
C PRO A 78 32.66 5.63 13.83
N GLY A 79 33.44 4.89 13.03
CA GLY A 79 34.04 3.61 13.42
C GLY A 79 33.26 2.35 13.00
N TYR A 80 32.15 2.49 12.28
CA TYR A 80 31.41 1.36 11.68
C TYR A 80 31.65 1.26 10.17
N VAL A 81 31.58 0.04 9.63
CA VAL A 81 31.67 -0.18 8.17
C VAL A 81 30.53 0.57 7.46
N GLY A 82 30.89 1.41 6.47
CA GLY A 82 29.93 2.28 5.77
C GLY A 82 29.78 3.68 6.38
N PHE A 83 30.64 4.09 7.32
CA PHE A 83 30.66 5.43 7.91
C PHE A 83 30.73 6.57 6.86
N ASP A 84 31.50 6.38 5.79
CA ASP A 84 31.64 7.37 4.73
C ASP A 84 30.44 7.43 3.77
N GLN A 85 29.45 6.53 3.94
CA GLN A 85 28.20 6.53 3.17
C GLN A 85 27.10 7.21 3.98
N GLY A 86 26.36 8.14 3.36
CA GLY A 86 25.19 8.73 4.01
C GLY A 86 24.08 7.69 4.20
N GLY A 87 23.07 8.05 4.98
CA GLY A 87 21.92 7.18 5.18
C GLY A 87 21.08 7.05 3.93
N LEU A 88 20.61 5.83 3.64
CA LEU A 88 19.73 5.58 2.51
C LEU A 88 18.49 6.49 2.51
N LEU A 89 17.90 6.75 3.68
CA LEU A 89 16.72 7.59 3.84
C LEU A 89 17.09 9.08 3.82
N THR A 90 18.14 9.48 4.53
CA THR A 90 18.56 10.88 4.59
C THR A 90 18.98 11.39 3.21
N GLU A 91 19.76 10.62 2.46
CA GLU A 91 20.14 10.95 1.08
C GLU A 91 18.95 10.97 0.13
N ALA A 92 18.02 10.01 0.23
CA ALA A 92 16.83 9.96 -0.61
C ALA A 92 15.94 11.20 -0.42
N ILE A 93 15.70 11.60 0.82
CA ILE A 93 14.90 12.80 1.14
C ILE A 93 15.62 14.09 0.75
N MET A 94 16.95 14.17 0.94
CA MET A 94 17.71 15.32 0.47
C MET A 94 17.64 15.50 -1.06
N ARG A 95 17.66 14.39 -1.81
CA ARG A 95 17.54 14.41 -3.27
C ARG A 95 16.12 14.75 -3.71
N THR A 96 15.12 14.23 -3.01
CA THR A 96 13.72 14.36 -3.38
C THR A 96 12.88 14.72 -2.14
N PRO A 97 12.82 16.01 -1.77
CA PRO A 97 12.17 16.45 -0.54
C PRO A 97 10.63 16.46 -0.61
N HIS A 98 10.06 16.32 -1.81
CA HIS A 98 8.62 16.17 -2.04
C HIS A 98 8.31 14.71 -2.38
N ALA A 99 7.83 13.96 -1.39
CA ALA A 99 7.60 12.52 -1.55
C ALA A 99 6.50 12.00 -0.63
N VAL A 100 5.86 10.91 -1.07
CA VAL A 100 5.16 9.99 -0.17
C VAL A 100 6.17 8.95 0.28
N LEU A 101 6.51 8.96 1.57
CA LEU A 101 7.42 8.00 2.18
C LEU A 101 6.62 6.92 2.90
N VAL A 102 6.73 5.68 2.43
CA VAL A 102 6.10 4.50 3.02
C VAL A 102 7.11 3.65 3.78
N LEU A 103 6.82 3.41 5.06
CA LEU A 103 7.51 2.42 5.88
C LEU A 103 6.56 1.24 6.11
N ASP A 104 6.74 0.17 5.34
CA ASP A 104 5.87 -1.00 5.39
C ASP A 104 6.23 -1.94 6.54
N GLU A 105 5.22 -2.55 7.16
CA GLU A 105 5.36 -3.49 8.29
C GLU A 105 6.16 -2.91 9.47
N ILE A 106 5.82 -1.69 9.88
CA ILE A 106 6.58 -0.91 10.87
C ILE A 106 6.77 -1.63 12.21
N GLU A 107 5.88 -2.56 12.57
CA GLU A 107 6.01 -3.40 13.76
C GLU A 107 7.22 -4.36 13.72
N LYS A 108 7.85 -4.55 12.55
CA LYS A 108 9.03 -5.40 12.34
C LYS A 108 10.35 -4.63 12.47
N ALA A 109 10.29 -3.29 12.46
CA ALA A 109 11.48 -2.47 12.61
C ALA A 109 12.15 -2.65 13.98
N HIS A 110 13.46 -2.47 14.02
CA HIS A 110 14.19 -2.38 15.27
C HIS A 110 13.71 -1.16 16.09
N PRO A 111 13.56 -1.27 17.44
CA PRO A 111 13.06 -0.19 18.29
C PRO A 111 13.76 1.17 18.13
N ASN A 112 15.06 1.19 17.84
CA ASN A 112 15.81 2.43 17.62
C ASN A 112 15.25 3.29 16.48
N LEU A 113 14.58 2.69 15.48
CA LEU A 113 13.95 3.44 14.40
C LEU A 113 12.82 4.34 14.93
N PHE A 114 12.07 3.91 15.94
CA PHE A 114 10.95 4.69 16.48
C PHE A 114 11.38 6.02 17.07
N ASN A 115 12.54 6.06 17.75
CA ASN A 115 13.10 7.31 18.28
C ASN A 115 13.41 8.32 17.18
N LEU A 116 13.88 7.83 16.03
CA LEU A 116 14.16 8.67 14.86
C LEU A 116 12.88 9.15 14.20
N LEU A 117 11.85 8.30 14.11
CA LEU A 117 10.54 8.68 13.59
C LEU A 117 9.86 9.72 14.49
N LEU A 118 10.00 9.63 15.81
CA LEU A 118 9.55 10.66 16.75
C LEU A 118 10.21 12.01 16.44
N GLN A 119 11.52 12.03 16.19
CA GLN A 119 12.23 13.24 15.80
C GLN A 119 11.71 13.81 14.47
N VAL A 120 11.49 12.95 13.46
CA VAL A 120 10.95 13.35 12.16
C VAL A 120 9.54 13.92 12.29
N MET A 121 8.68 13.32 13.10
CA MET A 121 7.30 13.81 13.31
C MET A 121 7.24 15.12 14.10
N ASP A 122 8.23 15.40 14.97
CA ASP A 122 8.30 16.65 15.74
C ASP A 122 8.89 17.82 14.99
N SER A 123 10.01 17.57 14.32
CA SER A 123 10.91 18.60 13.82
C SER A 123 11.11 18.57 12.32
N ALA A 124 10.49 17.58 11.65
CA ALA A 124 10.61 17.36 10.21
C ALA A 124 12.06 17.34 9.73
N THR A 125 12.99 16.92 10.57
CA THR A 125 14.39 16.83 10.22
C THR A 125 15.04 15.59 10.78
N LEU A 126 15.98 15.06 10.01
CA LEU A 126 16.83 13.95 10.40
C LEU A 126 18.25 14.33 10.00
N THR A 127 19.18 14.23 10.94
CA THR A 127 20.60 14.54 10.70
C THR A 127 21.37 13.23 10.59
N ASP A 128 22.13 13.06 9.51
CA ASP A 128 23.04 11.92 9.39
C ASP A 128 24.30 12.11 10.24
N ASN A 129 25.16 11.10 10.34
CA ASN A 129 26.38 11.19 11.16
C ASN A 129 27.47 12.09 10.57
N ASN A 130 27.31 12.52 9.31
CA ASN A 130 28.17 13.49 8.65
C ASN A 130 27.67 14.94 8.85
N GLY A 131 26.59 15.12 9.63
CA GLY A 131 26.00 16.42 9.92
C GLY A 131 25.08 16.96 8.83
N LYS A 132 24.81 16.18 7.77
CA LYS A 132 23.86 16.57 6.71
C LYS A 132 22.43 16.42 7.24
N LYS A 133 21.59 17.38 6.92
CA LYS A 133 20.20 17.42 7.37
C LYS A 133 19.25 17.14 6.21
N ALA A 134 18.43 16.10 6.37
CA ALA A 134 17.27 15.85 5.53
C ALA A 134 16.06 16.63 6.08
N ASP A 135 15.27 17.21 5.17
CA ASP A 135 14.07 18.00 5.47
C ASP A 135 12.82 17.25 5.03
N PHE A 136 11.95 16.95 5.99
CA PHE A 136 10.73 16.17 5.82
C PHE A 136 9.48 17.06 5.78
N ARG A 137 9.59 18.40 5.83
CA ARG A 137 8.42 19.30 5.87
C ARG A 137 7.48 19.15 4.68
N ASN A 138 8.02 18.67 3.56
CA ASN A 138 7.31 18.42 2.31
C ASN A 138 7.02 16.93 2.05
N VAL A 139 7.23 16.08 3.05
CA VAL A 139 7.04 14.63 2.97
C VAL A 139 5.72 14.23 3.62
N ILE A 140 5.01 13.32 2.97
CA ILE A 140 3.87 12.60 3.55
C ILE A 140 4.39 11.27 4.09
N LEU A 141 4.41 11.10 5.41
CA LEU A 141 4.89 9.89 6.07
C LEU A 141 3.73 8.91 6.28
N ILE A 142 3.83 7.73 5.69
CA ILE A 142 2.86 6.65 5.85
C ILE A 142 3.58 5.43 6.41
N MET A 143 3.09 4.92 7.53
CA MET A 143 3.56 3.69 8.14
C MET A 143 2.45 2.65 8.01
N THR A 144 2.77 1.45 7.53
CA THR A 144 1.78 0.38 7.43
C THR A 144 2.05 -0.70 8.45
N THR A 145 0.98 -1.28 8.99
CA THR A 145 1.08 -2.37 9.96
C THR A 145 -0.01 -3.41 9.72
N ASN A 146 0.35 -4.67 9.98
CA ASN A 146 -0.62 -5.76 10.05
C ASN A 146 -1.08 -6.02 11.50
N ALA A 147 -0.60 -5.23 12.48
CA ALA A 147 -1.11 -5.26 13.84
C ALA A 147 -2.61 -4.94 13.88
N GLY A 148 -3.37 -5.70 14.67
CA GLY A 148 -4.83 -5.58 14.73
C GLY A 148 -5.56 -6.21 13.54
N ALA A 149 -4.86 -6.77 12.55
CA ALA A 149 -5.49 -7.35 11.37
C ALA A 149 -6.34 -8.59 11.69
N ARG A 150 -5.89 -9.44 12.63
CA ARG A 150 -6.62 -10.67 13.03
C ARG A 150 -7.94 -10.31 13.72
N GLU A 151 -7.90 -9.30 14.57
CA GLU A 151 -9.05 -8.77 15.28
C GLU A 151 -10.04 -8.17 14.27
N LEU A 152 -9.57 -7.40 13.30
CA LEU A 152 -10.39 -6.84 12.21
C LEU A 152 -10.97 -7.92 11.27
N SER A 153 -10.25 -9.02 11.02
CA SER A 153 -10.68 -10.10 10.12
C SER A 153 -11.61 -11.12 10.78
N SER A 154 -11.59 -11.23 12.12
CA SER A 154 -12.39 -12.21 12.88
C SER A 154 -13.84 -11.79 13.14
N GLY A 155 -14.27 -10.63 12.61
CA GLY A 155 -15.66 -10.16 12.64
C GLY A 155 -16.61 -10.88 11.67
N GLY A 156 -16.40 -12.18 11.44
CA GLY A 156 -17.23 -13.00 10.56
C GLY A 156 -18.72 -13.01 10.97
N VAL A 157 -19.58 -13.28 9.97
CA VAL A 157 -21.05 -13.34 10.04
C VAL A 157 -21.53 -14.08 11.30
N GLY A 158 -21.98 -13.32 12.30
CA GLY A 158 -22.54 -13.84 13.55
C GLY A 158 -22.27 -12.93 14.74
N PHE A 159 -23.30 -12.19 15.17
CA PHE A 159 -23.49 -11.62 16.52
C PHE A 159 -22.31 -10.89 17.23
N ARG A 160 -21.24 -10.47 16.55
CA ARG A 160 -20.22 -9.58 17.14
C ARG A 160 -20.49 -8.12 16.75
N ASN A 161 -20.64 -7.27 17.77
CA ASN A 161 -20.86 -5.85 17.58
C ASN A 161 -19.63 -5.20 16.90
N GLN A 162 -19.83 -4.39 15.86
CA GLN A 162 -18.75 -3.64 15.19
C GLN A 162 -17.93 -2.78 16.18
N SER A 163 -18.54 -2.34 17.27
CA SER A 163 -17.88 -1.60 18.35
C SER A 163 -16.84 -2.45 19.10
N GLU A 164 -17.11 -3.73 19.34
CA GLU A 164 -16.19 -4.65 20.01
C GLU A 164 -14.98 -4.96 19.13
N THR A 165 -15.20 -5.22 17.83
CA THR A 165 -14.11 -5.46 16.87
C THR A 165 -13.19 -4.24 16.74
N LYS A 166 -13.75 -3.02 16.68
CA LYS A 166 -12.96 -1.78 16.69
C LYS A 166 -12.18 -1.61 18.00
N GLY A 167 -12.78 -1.95 19.14
CA GLY A 167 -12.12 -1.93 20.45
C GLY A 167 -10.93 -2.88 20.54
N GLN A 168 -11.06 -4.10 20.00
CA GLN A 168 -9.98 -5.09 19.99
C GLN A 168 -8.83 -4.70 19.06
N ALA A 169 -9.14 -4.21 17.85
CA ALA A 169 -8.14 -3.69 16.93
C ALA A 169 -7.38 -2.50 17.53
N LYS A 170 -8.09 -1.59 18.19
CA LYS A 170 -7.48 -0.49 18.95
C LYS A 170 -6.53 -1.04 20.02
N GLY A 171 -6.99 -1.99 20.84
CA GLY A 171 -6.15 -2.61 21.88
C GLY A 171 -4.90 -3.31 21.34
N ALA A 172 -4.93 -3.88 20.13
CA ALA A 172 -3.74 -4.41 19.48
C ALA A 172 -2.74 -3.29 19.13
N ILE A 173 -3.20 -2.22 18.48
CA ILE A 173 -2.38 -1.04 18.15
C ILE A 173 -1.77 -0.40 19.41
N GLU A 174 -2.54 -0.28 20.49
CA GLU A 174 -2.07 0.33 21.74
C GLU A 174 -1.01 -0.51 22.47
N ARG A 175 -0.99 -1.83 22.24
CA ARG A 175 0.05 -2.73 22.75
C ARG A 175 1.31 -2.72 21.89
N THR A 176 1.17 -2.57 20.57
CA THR A 176 2.31 -2.55 19.64
C THR A 176 3.01 -1.20 19.65
N PHE A 177 2.28 -0.09 19.73
CA PHE A 177 2.83 1.25 19.60
C PHE A 177 2.65 2.06 20.88
N SER A 178 3.75 2.63 21.37
CA SER A 178 3.76 3.44 22.59
C SER A 178 2.80 4.64 22.47
N PRO A 179 2.23 5.12 23.59
CA PRO A 179 1.44 6.35 23.58
C PRO A 179 2.19 7.54 22.98
N GLU A 180 3.49 7.65 23.25
CA GLU A 180 4.37 8.69 22.71
C GLU A 180 4.35 8.69 21.17
N PHE A 181 4.54 7.53 20.55
CA PHE A 181 4.49 7.39 19.10
C PHE A 181 3.09 7.69 18.55
N ARG A 182 2.04 7.15 19.17
CA ARG A 182 0.65 7.33 18.72
C ARG A 182 0.20 8.79 18.76
N ASN A 183 0.63 9.54 19.77
CA ASN A 183 0.30 10.95 19.93
C ASN A 183 0.97 11.88 18.90
N ARG A 184 1.88 11.34 18.06
CA ARG A 184 2.58 12.07 16.99
C ARG A 184 2.03 11.79 15.61
N LEU A 185 1.11 10.85 15.49
CA LEU A 185 0.37 10.59 14.26
C LEU A 185 -0.71 11.65 14.09
N ASP A 186 -0.87 12.17 12.88
CA ASP A 186 -2.01 13.02 12.53
C ASP A 186 -3.30 12.19 12.45
N ALA A 187 -3.20 10.96 11.93
CA ALA A 187 -4.31 10.02 11.98
C ALA A 187 -3.87 8.55 12.03
N TRP A 188 -4.64 7.77 12.82
CA TRP A 188 -4.72 6.32 12.67
C TRP A 188 -5.83 5.96 11.68
N VAL A 189 -5.46 5.22 10.64
CA VAL A 189 -6.31 4.91 9.49
C VAL A 189 -6.53 3.39 9.40
N PRO A 190 -7.67 2.88 9.89
CA PRO A 190 -7.98 1.45 9.81
C PRO A 190 -8.55 1.08 8.44
N PHE A 191 -7.96 0.06 7.82
CA PHE A 191 -8.41 -0.56 6.58
C PHE A 191 -9.23 -1.81 6.89
N LYS A 192 -10.39 -1.91 6.27
CA LYS A 192 -11.32 -3.05 6.43
C LYS A 192 -10.95 -4.16 5.46
N ALA A 193 -11.39 -5.39 5.73
CA ALA A 193 -11.35 -6.44 4.73
C ALA A 193 -12.21 -6.04 3.51
N LEU A 194 -11.80 -6.50 2.33
CA LEU A 194 -12.54 -6.25 1.10
C LEU A 194 -13.71 -7.23 0.99
N ASP A 195 -14.90 -6.71 0.70
CA ASP A 195 -16.05 -7.54 0.34
C ASP A 195 -15.99 -7.96 -1.14
N LEU A 196 -16.88 -8.88 -1.51
CA LEU A 196 -16.92 -9.43 -2.88
C LEU A 196 -17.13 -8.34 -3.93
N GLU A 197 -17.95 -7.34 -3.65
CA GLU A 197 -18.24 -6.23 -4.58
C GLU A 197 -17.00 -5.38 -4.82
N ASN A 198 -16.24 -5.04 -3.76
CA ASN A 198 -14.96 -4.35 -3.91
C ASN A 198 -13.94 -5.19 -4.70
N ILE A 199 -13.94 -6.51 -4.52
CA ILE A 199 -13.06 -7.42 -5.27
C ILE A 199 -13.45 -7.45 -6.75
N LYS A 200 -14.74 -7.48 -7.09
CA LYS A 200 -15.23 -7.40 -8.47
C LYS A 200 -14.73 -6.12 -9.17
N LEU A 201 -14.75 -4.98 -8.49
CA LEU A 201 -14.21 -3.73 -9.03
C LEU A 201 -12.69 -3.80 -9.26
N ILE A 202 -11.96 -4.54 -8.43
CA ILE A 202 -10.53 -4.80 -8.64
C ILE A 202 -10.31 -5.67 -9.89
N VAL A 203 -11.15 -6.67 -10.13
CA VAL A 203 -11.13 -7.46 -11.37
C VAL A 203 -11.32 -6.55 -12.58
N ASP A 204 -12.33 -5.66 -12.53
CA ASP A 204 -12.58 -4.70 -13.61
C ASP A 204 -11.37 -3.80 -13.88
N LYS A 205 -10.67 -3.33 -12.83
CA LYS A 205 -9.42 -2.57 -12.98
C LYS A 205 -8.35 -3.38 -13.71
N PHE A 206 -8.10 -4.63 -13.32
CA PHE A 206 -7.09 -5.45 -13.99
C PHE A 206 -7.43 -5.72 -15.46
N ILE A 207 -8.69 -5.97 -15.78
CA ILE A 207 -9.12 -6.16 -17.17
C ILE A 207 -9.01 -4.86 -17.97
N LYS A 208 -9.33 -3.71 -17.37
CA LYS A 208 -9.14 -2.41 -17.99
C LYS A 208 -7.66 -2.13 -18.29
N GLU A 209 -6.75 -2.40 -17.36
CA GLU A 209 -5.31 -2.28 -17.57
C GLU A 209 -4.83 -3.20 -18.71
N LEU A 210 -5.30 -4.44 -18.73
CA LEU A 210 -4.99 -5.41 -19.79
C LEU A 210 -5.51 -4.94 -21.16
N ASN A 211 -6.73 -4.42 -21.22
CA ASN A 211 -7.29 -3.84 -22.43
C ASN A 211 -6.46 -2.64 -22.93
N GLY A 212 -5.91 -1.83 -22.02
CA GLY A 212 -4.96 -0.77 -22.38
C GLY A 212 -3.71 -1.31 -23.09
N GLN A 213 -3.16 -2.44 -22.61
CA GLN A 213 -2.01 -3.10 -23.25
C GLN A 213 -2.37 -3.70 -24.62
N LEU A 214 -3.59 -4.24 -24.75
CA LEU A 214 -4.07 -4.88 -25.98
C LEU A 214 -4.58 -3.90 -27.04
N ALA A 215 -4.72 -2.61 -26.70
CA ALA A 215 -5.19 -1.59 -27.61
C ALA A 215 -4.33 -1.49 -28.89
N GLU A 216 -3.01 -1.58 -28.76
CA GLU A 216 -2.08 -1.58 -29.92
C GLU A 216 -2.28 -2.79 -30.83
N LYS A 217 -2.76 -3.91 -30.27
CA LYS A 217 -3.10 -5.13 -31.01
C LYS A 217 -4.53 -5.14 -31.52
N ARG A 218 -5.31 -4.08 -31.28
CA ARG A 218 -6.74 -3.98 -31.64
C ARG A 218 -7.58 -5.13 -31.08
N VAL A 219 -7.20 -5.65 -29.90
CA VAL A 219 -7.92 -6.71 -29.21
C VAL A 219 -8.65 -6.13 -28.01
N LEU A 220 -9.93 -6.49 -27.86
CA LEU A 220 -10.77 -6.09 -26.73
C LEU A 220 -11.24 -7.30 -25.94
N ILE A 221 -10.95 -7.31 -24.64
CA ILE A 221 -11.52 -8.28 -23.69
C ILE A 221 -12.84 -7.75 -23.16
N LYS A 222 -13.89 -8.57 -23.29
CA LYS A 222 -15.19 -8.40 -22.64
C LYS A 222 -15.34 -9.48 -21.58
N LEU A 223 -15.58 -9.06 -20.34
CA LEU A 223 -15.75 -9.95 -19.21
C LEU A 223 -17.23 -9.96 -18.81
N ASP A 224 -17.85 -11.14 -18.85
CA ASP A 224 -19.22 -11.32 -18.38
C ASP A 224 -19.27 -11.36 -16.85
N GLU A 225 -20.44 -11.11 -16.28
CA GLU A 225 -20.62 -11.03 -14.82
C GLU A 225 -20.29 -12.37 -14.13
N SER A 226 -20.58 -13.51 -14.78
CA SER A 226 -20.23 -14.84 -14.27
C SER A 226 -18.71 -15.03 -14.18
N ALA A 227 -17.97 -14.62 -15.20
CA ALA A 227 -16.51 -14.65 -15.19
C ALA A 227 -15.92 -13.69 -14.15
N LYS A 228 -16.52 -12.51 -13.98
CA LYS A 228 -16.11 -11.54 -12.95
C LYS A 228 -16.28 -12.10 -11.54
N GLU A 229 -17.43 -12.71 -11.26
CA GLU A 229 -17.66 -13.39 -10.00
C GLU A 229 -16.69 -14.53 -9.76
N TRP A 230 -16.43 -15.33 -10.78
CA TRP A 230 -15.52 -16.45 -10.68
C TRP A 230 -14.10 -15.98 -10.38
N LEU A 231 -13.61 -14.95 -11.08
CA LEU A 231 -12.31 -14.33 -10.79
C LEU A 231 -12.27 -13.76 -9.39
N ALA A 232 -13.32 -13.03 -8.96
CA ALA A 232 -13.37 -12.44 -7.62
C ALA A 232 -13.30 -13.51 -6.51
N LYS A 233 -14.01 -14.63 -6.67
CA LYS A 233 -14.04 -15.75 -5.71
C LYS A 233 -12.72 -16.52 -5.68
N ASN A 234 -12.09 -16.75 -6.83
CA ASN A 234 -10.89 -17.59 -6.94
C ASN A 234 -9.57 -16.81 -6.88
N GLY A 235 -9.60 -15.50 -7.14
CA GLY A 235 -8.42 -14.64 -7.22
C GLY A 235 -8.15 -13.82 -5.95
N PHE A 236 -8.99 -13.94 -4.94
CA PHE A 236 -8.80 -13.25 -3.67
C PHE A 236 -8.58 -14.24 -2.53
N ASP A 237 -7.52 -14.02 -1.76
CA ASP A 237 -7.22 -14.80 -0.57
C ASP A 237 -7.16 -13.85 0.63
N GLY A 238 -7.84 -14.17 1.73
CA GLY A 238 -7.89 -13.29 2.91
C GLY A 238 -6.54 -12.99 3.56
N LYS A 239 -5.52 -13.84 3.33
CA LYS A 239 -4.13 -13.68 3.80
C LYS A 239 -3.21 -13.04 2.77
N TYR A 240 -3.47 -13.18 1.47
CA TYR A 240 -2.62 -12.60 0.41
C TYR A 240 -3.28 -11.42 -0.34
N GLY A 241 -4.51 -11.08 0.02
CA GLY A 241 -5.37 -10.08 -0.62
C GLY A 241 -5.53 -10.33 -2.11
N ALA A 242 -5.47 -9.27 -2.92
CA ALA A 242 -5.60 -9.35 -4.39
C ALA A 242 -4.34 -9.85 -5.12
N ARG A 243 -3.26 -10.26 -4.43
CA ARG A 243 -2.03 -10.76 -5.10
C ARG A 243 -2.27 -12.01 -5.95
N PRO A 244 -3.08 -13.01 -5.54
CA PRO A 244 -3.42 -14.16 -6.38
C PRO A 244 -4.18 -13.76 -7.65
N MET A 245 -4.92 -12.65 -7.64
CA MET A 245 -5.71 -12.18 -8.78
C MET A 245 -4.86 -11.95 -10.02
N ALA A 246 -3.71 -11.26 -9.87
CA ALA A 246 -2.82 -10.97 -10.99
C ALA A 246 -2.28 -12.26 -11.63
N ARG A 247 -1.96 -13.26 -10.80
CA ARG A 247 -1.52 -14.58 -11.26
C ARG A 247 -2.66 -15.35 -11.94
N LEU A 248 -3.86 -15.33 -11.36
CA LEU A 248 -5.03 -16.00 -11.92
C LEU A 248 -5.39 -15.43 -13.30
N ILE A 249 -5.38 -14.10 -13.44
CA ILE A 249 -5.60 -13.42 -14.73
C ILE A 249 -4.48 -13.76 -15.73
N HIS A 250 -3.23 -13.83 -15.28
CA HIS A 250 -2.13 -14.24 -16.14
C HIS A 250 -2.36 -15.66 -16.71
N ASP A 251 -2.63 -16.62 -15.83
CA ASP A 251 -2.70 -18.04 -16.19
C ASP A 251 -3.99 -18.36 -16.98
N LYS A 252 -5.14 -17.77 -16.60
CA LYS A 252 -6.44 -18.07 -17.21
C LYS A 252 -6.81 -17.17 -18.37
N ILE A 253 -6.21 -15.98 -18.50
CA ILE A 253 -6.59 -15.01 -19.54
C ILE A 253 -5.41 -14.67 -20.43
N LYS A 254 -4.29 -14.19 -19.88
CA LYS A 254 -3.15 -13.72 -20.70
C LYS A 254 -2.49 -14.84 -21.48
N GLN A 255 -2.25 -15.99 -20.86
CA GLN A 255 -1.61 -17.13 -21.52
C GLN A 255 -2.41 -17.65 -22.73
N PRO A 256 -3.72 -17.97 -22.60
CA PRO A 256 -4.52 -18.35 -23.77
C PRO A 256 -4.58 -17.26 -24.84
N LEU A 257 -4.72 -15.98 -24.44
CA LEU A 257 -4.78 -14.86 -25.39
C LEU A 257 -3.49 -14.68 -26.19
N ALA A 258 -2.33 -14.93 -25.59
CA ALA A 258 -1.04 -14.77 -26.28
C ALA A 258 -0.97 -15.68 -27.51
N ASN A 259 -1.44 -16.94 -27.40
CA ASN A 259 -1.47 -17.86 -28.54
C ASN A 259 -2.42 -17.39 -29.63
N GLU A 260 -3.62 -16.91 -29.27
CA GLU A 260 -4.61 -16.44 -30.25
C GLU A 260 -4.18 -15.16 -30.96
N ILE A 261 -3.46 -14.27 -30.28
CA ILE A 261 -2.93 -13.03 -30.86
C ILE A 261 -1.78 -13.32 -31.82
N LEU A 262 -0.92 -14.32 -31.51
CA LEU A 262 0.25 -14.62 -32.32
C LEU A 262 -0.07 -15.52 -33.52
N PHE A 263 -0.96 -16.49 -33.34
CA PHE A 263 -1.15 -17.59 -34.28
C PHE A 263 -2.61 -17.94 -34.58
N GLY A 264 -3.56 -17.34 -33.85
CA GLY A 264 -4.98 -17.74 -33.88
C GLY A 264 -5.90 -16.68 -34.46
N LYS A 265 -7.13 -16.62 -33.94
CA LYS A 265 -8.20 -15.80 -34.51
C LYS A 265 -8.03 -14.30 -34.27
N LEU A 266 -7.12 -13.89 -33.38
CA LEU A 266 -6.92 -12.50 -32.99
C LEU A 266 -5.70 -11.84 -33.65
N THR A 267 -5.11 -12.48 -34.67
CA THR A 267 -3.92 -11.96 -35.38
C THR A 267 -4.16 -10.57 -36.00
N ASP A 268 -5.37 -10.31 -36.47
CA ASP A 268 -5.77 -9.04 -37.09
C ASP A 268 -6.56 -8.13 -36.14
N GLY A 269 -6.58 -8.46 -34.85
CA GLY A 269 -7.44 -7.84 -33.84
C GLY A 269 -8.80 -8.53 -33.69
N GLY A 270 -9.67 -7.97 -32.86
CA GLY A 270 -10.99 -8.53 -32.61
C GLY A 270 -11.45 -8.34 -31.16
N SER A 271 -12.40 -9.16 -30.72
CA SER A 271 -12.83 -9.19 -29.33
C SER A 271 -12.93 -10.60 -28.81
N VAL A 272 -12.51 -10.80 -27.57
CA VAL A 272 -12.73 -12.03 -26.81
C VAL A 272 -13.81 -11.78 -25.77
N SER A 273 -14.80 -12.66 -25.69
CA SER A 273 -15.76 -12.70 -24.60
C SER A 273 -15.38 -13.80 -23.62
N ILE A 274 -15.34 -13.47 -22.34
CA ILE A 274 -14.94 -14.39 -21.27
C ILE A 274 -16.13 -14.60 -20.35
N GLU A 275 -16.54 -15.86 -20.22
CA GLU A 275 -17.65 -16.31 -19.38
C GLU A 275 -17.18 -17.45 -18.46
N GLU A 276 -17.94 -17.72 -17.39
CA GLU A 276 -17.77 -18.92 -16.59
C GLU A 276 -18.76 -20.00 -17.06
N LYS A 277 -18.26 -21.23 -17.26
CA LYS A 277 -19.03 -22.44 -17.57
C LYS A 277 -18.44 -23.64 -16.82
N ASP A 278 -19.32 -24.42 -16.18
CA ASP A 278 -18.97 -25.67 -15.48
C ASP A 278 -17.81 -25.54 -14.47
N GLY A 279 -17.69 -24.38 -13.82
CA GLY A 279 -16.65 -24.09 -12.83
C GLY A 279 -15.33 -23.58 -13.43
N GLU A 280 -15.26 -23.35 -14.74
CA GLU A 280 -14.05 -22.86 -15.43
C GLU A 280 -14.32 -21.62 -16.29
N LEU A 281 -13.27 -20.83 -16.54
CA LEU A 281 -13.35 -19.72 -17.48
C LEU A 281 -13.20 -20.20 -18.91
N VAL A 282 -14.15 -19.81 -19.76
CA VAL A 282 -14.17 -20.09 -21.19
C VAL A 282 -13.95 -18.79 -21.96
N LEU A 283 -12.98 -18.80 -22.88
CA LEU A 283 -12.68 -17.68 -23.77
C LEU A 283 -13.26 -17.96 -25.15
N ASN A 284 -14.13 -17.06 -25.60
CA ASN A 284 -14.77 -17.12 -26.91
C ASN A 284 -14.16 -16.05 -27.83
N PHE A 285 -13.41 -16.50 -28.84
CA PHE A 285 -12.71 -15.67 -29.85
C PHE A 285 -13.45 -15.67 -31.19
#